data_AF-A0A371KYZ9-F1
#
_entry.id   AF-A0A371KYZ9-F1
#
_cell.length_a   1.000
_cell.length_b   1.000
_cell.length_c   1.000
_cell.angle_alpha   90.00
_cell.angle_beta   90.00
_cell.angle_gamma   90.00
#
_symmetry.space_group_name_H-M   'P 1'
#
loop_
_entity.id
_entity.type
_entity.pdbx_description
1 polymer ?
#
loop_
_entity_poly.entity_id
_entity_poly.type
_entity_poly.pdbx_seq_one_letter_code
_entity_poly.pdbx_strand_id
1 'polypeptide(L)'
;KALESIIDNADETTQERLRSGYEDAVDYNRYVGNIYTGSLYLSLISLLENRDLQAGETIGLFSYGSGSVGEFYSATLVEGYKDHLDQAAHKALLNNRTEVSVDAYETFFKRFDDVDFDEQQDAVHEDRHIFYLSNIENNVREYHRPE
;
A
#
# COMPACT_ATOMS: atom_id res chain seq x y z
N LYS A 1 2.66 16.86 4.86
CA LYS A 1 2.97 17.49 6.19
C LYS A 1 4.47 17.78 6.36
N ALA A 2 5.37 16.81 6.21
CA ALA A 2 6.81 17.08 6.28
C ALA A 2 7.33 17.86 5.05
N LEU A 3 6.98 17.43 3.83
CA LEU A 3 7.38 18.10 2.59
C LEU A 3 6.97 19.58 2.57
N GLU A 4 5.69 19.86 2.84
CA GLU A 4 5.14 21.23 2.89
C GLU A 4 5.87 22.17 3.86
N SER A 5 6.49 21.64 4.93
CA SER A 5 7.18 22.50 5.90
C SER A 5 8.52 23.05 5.40
N ILE A 6 9.08 22.47 4.34
CA ILE A 6 10.40 22.83 3.80
C ILE A 6 10.38 23.16 2.31
N ILE A 7 9.27 22.91 1.61
CA ILE A 7 9.17 23.01 0.15
C ILE A 7 9.45 24.43 -0.36
N ASP A 8 9.02 25.45 0.38
CA ASP A 8 9.20 26.87 0.02
C ASP A 8 10.68 27.31 0.03
N ASN A 9 11.60 26.51 0.60
CA ASN A 9 13.04 26.78 0.57
C ASN A 9 13.72 26.33 -0.73
N ALA A 10 13.01 25.59 -1.60
CA ALA A 10 13.53 25.14 -2.88
C ALA A 10 13.14 26.09 -4.03
N ASP A 11 13.86 26.01 -5.15
CA ASP A 11 13.48 26.71 -6.38
C ASP A 11 12.15 26.18 -6.95
N GLU A 12 11.43 27.01 -7.71
CA GLU A 12 10.10 26.68 -8.26
C GLU A 12 10.08 25.35 -9.02
N THR A 13 11.12 25.06 -9.82
CA THR A 13 11.23 23.81 -10.57
C THR A 13 11.34 22.60 -9.64
N THR A 14 12.11 22.71 -8.56
CA THR A 14 12.18 21.65 -7.53
C THR A 14 10.86 21.50 -6.79
N GLN A 15 10.17 22.60 -6.48
CA GLN A 15 8.87 22.54 -5.81
C GLN A 15 7.84 21.78 -6.65
N GLU A 16 7.71 22.14 -7.93
CA GLU A 16 6.79 21.49 -8.87
C GLU A 16 7.13 20.00 -9.03
N ARG A 17 8.42 19.66 -9.19
CA ARG A 17 8.87 18.27 -9.31
C ARG A 17 8.48 17.44 -8.09
N LEU A 18 8.72 17.95 -6.88
CA LEU A 18 8.45 17.21 -5.64
C LEU A 18 6.94 17.11 -5.35
N ARG A 19 6.16 18.15 -5.61
CA ARG A 19 4.70 18.10 -5.47
C ARG A 19 4.06 17.12 -6.45
N SER A 20 4.45 17.17 -7.71
CA SER A 20 3.97 16.22 -8.71
C SER A 20 4.37 14.79 -8.39
N GLY A 21 5.63 14.56 -7.98
CA GLY A 21 6.07 13.23 -7.56
C GLY A 21 5.36 12.72 -6.30
N TYR A 22 5.01 13.61 -5.36
CA TYR A 22 4.22 13.25 -4.19
C TYR A 22 2.82 12.77 -4.58
N GLU A 23 2.14 13.45 -5.50
CA GLU A 23 0.82 13.03 -5.98
C GLU A 23 0.84 11.64 -6.63
N ASP A 24 1.83 11.37 -7.48
CA ASP A 24 2.01 10.05 -8.11
C ASP A 24 2.30 8.96 -7.06
N ALA A 25 3.07 9.30 -6.03
CA ALA A 25 3.44 8.38 -4.95
C ALA A 25 2.28 8.04 -4.02
N VAL A 26 1.32 8.94 -3.81
CA VAL A 26 0.21 8.69 -2.85
C VAL A 26 -1.07 8.19 -3.51
N ASP A 27 -1.10 8.04 -4.83
CA ASP A 27 -2.28 7.62 -5.59
C ASP A 27 -2.89 6.32 -5.04
N TYR A 28 -2.10 5.24 -4.91
CA TYR A 28 -2.64 3.98 -4.37
C TYR A 28 -3.02 4.08 -2.89
N ASN A 29 -2.29 4.87 -2.10
CA ASN A 29 -2.60 5.06 -0.69
C ASN A 29 -3.98 5.72 -0.49
N ARG A 30 -4.46 6.55 -1.43
CA ARG A 30 -5.80 7.18 -1.35
C ARG A 30 -6.94 6.14 -1.33
N TYR A 31 -6.72 4.97 -1.92
CA TYR A 31 -7.72 3.89 -2.00
C TYR A 31 -7.52 2.77 -0.97
N VAL A 32 -6.41 2.81 -0.22
CA VAL A 32 -6.05 1.77 0.77
C VAL A 32 -6.05 2.30 2.20
N GLY A 33 -5.61 3.55 2.41
CA GLY A 33 -5.40 4.13 3.72
C GLY A 33 -4.01 3.81 4.30
N ASN A 34 -3.88 3.93 5.62
CA ASN A 34 -2.62 3.71 6.32
C ASN A 34 -2.44 2.23 6.67
N ILE A 35 -1.36 1.62 6.17
CA ILE A 35 -0.98 0.22 6.40
C ILE A 35 0.34 0.11 7.17
N TYR A 36 0.61 1.10 8.02
CA TYR A 36 1.80 1.19 8.89
C TYR A 36 3.11 1.04 8.12
N THR A 37 3.89 0.00 8.42
CA THR A 37 5.20 -0.27 7.81
C THR A 37 5.11 -0.45 6.30
N GLY A 38 3.96 -0.87 5.77
CA GLY A 38 3.73 -1.01 4.33
C GLY A 38 3.51 0.32 3.60
N SER A 39 3.20 1.42 4.30
CA SER A 39 2.70 2.65 3.66
C SER A 39 3.74 3.29 2.73
N LEU A 40 5.01 3.36 3.16
CA LEU A 40 6.11 3.89 2.34
C LEU A 40 6.34 3.05 1.08
N TYR A 41 6.26 1.72 1.22
CA TYR A 41 6.52 0.81 0.11
C TYR A 41 5.35 0.74 -0.88
N LEU A 42 4.11 0.88 -0.39
CA LEU A 42 2.96 1.09 -1.28
C LEU A 42 3.10 2.40 -2.06
N SER A 43 3.58 3.47 -1.41
CA SER A 43 3.85 4.72 -2.12
C SER A 43 4.98 4.60 -3.14
N LEU A 44 5.98 3.76 -2.86
CA LEU A 44 7.03 3.46 -3.83
C LEU A 44 6.47 2.73 -5.05
N ILE A 45 5.62 1.71 -4.87
CA ILE A 45 4.94 1.02 -5.98
C ILE A 45 4.14 2.02 -6.82
N SER A 46 3.29 2.82 -6.16
CA SER A 46 2.49 3.87 -6.80
C SER A 46 3.35 4.85 -7.61
N LEU A 47 4.46 5.34 -7.03
CA LEU A 47 5.38 6.25 -7.71
C LEU A 47 6.00 5.62 -8.96
N LEU A 48 6.51 4.39 -8.83
CA LEU A 48 7.20 3.71 -9.93
C LEU A 48 6.27 3.39 -11.11
N GLU A 49 4.99 3.15 -10.83
CA GLU A 49 3.98 2.80 -11.85
C GLU A 49 3.26 4.01 -12.44
N ASN A 50 3.09 5.09 -11.68
CA ASN A 50 2.36 6.28 -12.13
C ASN A 50 3.27 7.40 -12.68
N ARG A 51 4.57 7.36 -12.40
CA ARG A 51 5.54 8.38 -12.86
C ARG A 51 6.57 7.80 -13.84
N ASP A 52 6.83 8.54 -14.90
CA ASP A 52 7.86 8.18 -15.89
C ASP A 52 9.26 8.63 -15.45
N LEU A 53 9.80 7.98 -14.43
CA LEU A 53 11.17 8.19 -13.97
C LEU A 53 12.16 7.46 -14.86
N GLN A 54 13.36 8.05 -15.03
CA GLN A 54 14.40 7.52 -15.90
C GLN A 54 15.44 6.72 -15.11
N ALA A 55 16.09 5.74 -15.76
CA ALA A 55 17.19 5.01 -15.16
C ALA A 55 18.32 5.96 -14.74
N GLY A 56 18.95 5.68 -13.60
CA GLY A 56 19.96 6.54 -12.99
C GLY A 56 19.40 7.70 -12.16
N GLU A 57 18.10 8.01 -12.24
CA GLU A 57 17.47 8.94 -11.30
C GLU A 57 17.42 8.36 -9.89
N THR A 58 17.47 9.24 -8.89
CA THR A 58 17.51 8.86 -7.47
C THR A 58 16.25 9.30 -6.76
N ILE A 59 15.61 8.37 -6.07
CA ILE A 59 14.44 8.58 -5.21
C ILE A 59 14.94 8.74 -3.78
N GLY A 60 14.48 9.80 -3.10
CA GLY A 60 14.64 9.95 -1.65
C GLY A 60 13.45 9.32 -0.92
N LEU A 61 13.73 8.44 0.04
CA LEU A 61 12.74 7.75 0.84
C LEU A 61 12.88 8.16 2.30
N PHE A 62 11.74 8.44 2.94
CA PHE A 62 11.69 8.76 4.36
C PHE A 62 10.73 7.81 5.06
N SER A 63 11.28 6.96 5.93
CA SER A 63 10.53 6.05 6.78
C SER A 63 10.34 6.65 8.17
N TYR A 64 9.15 6.49 8.74
CA TYR A 64 8.81 7.00 10.07
C TYR A 64 8.06 5.96 10.90
N GLY A 65 8.51 5.76 12.14
CA GLY A 65 7.81 4.97 13.16
C GLY A 65 7.56 5.79 14.43
N SER A 66 6.35 5.69 14.98
CA SER A 66 5.96 6.39 16.21
C SER A 66 6.81 5.93 17.41
N GLY A 67 7.33 6.88 18.20
CA GLY A 67 8.25 6.60 19.33
C GLY A 67 9.33 7.67 19.64
N SER A 68 10.00 8.34 18.68
CA SER A 68 10.01 8.18 17.22
C SER A 68 11.39 7.84 16.67
N VAL A 69 11.39 7.04 15.60
CA VAL A 69 12.55 6.74 14.77
C VAL A 69 12.21 7.15 13.34
N GLY A 70 13.10 7.90 12.72
CA GLY A 70 13.01 8.28 11.31
C GLY A 70 14.29 7.89 10.59
N GLU A 71 14.15 7.33 9.39
CA GLU A 71 15.29 6.98 8.54
C GLU A 71 15.09 7.59 7.16
N PHE A 72 16.09 8.35 6.70
CA PHE A 72 16.15 8.86 5.35
C PHE A 72 17.23 8.11 4.58
N TYR A 73 16.86 7.57 3.44
CA TYR A 73 17.76 6.85 2.54
C TYR A 73 17.37 7.13 1.09
N SER A 74 18.22 6.71 0.15
CA SER A 74 17.96 6.86 -1.27
C SER A 74 18.09 5.55 -2.02
N ALA A 75 17.41 5.49 -3.15
CA ALA A 75 17.51 4.39 -4.10
C ALA A 75 17.67 4.96 -5.51
N THR A 76 18.58 4.39 -6.30
CA THR A 76 18.78 4.78 -7.69
C THR A 76 18.10 3.78 -8.61
N LEU A 77 17.36 4.27 -9.60
CA LEU A 77 16.65 3.44 -10.57
C LEU A 77 17.62 2.70 -11.47
N VAL A 78 17.38 1.41 -11.65
CA VAL A 78 18.12 0.55 -12.57
C VAL A 78 17.45 0.58 -13.95
N GLU A 79 18.25 0.47 -15.00
CA GLU A 79 17.76 0.28 -16.38
C GLU A 79 16.80 -0.92 -16.45
N GLY A 80 15.67 -0.77 -17.13
CA GLY A 80 14.67 -1.84 -17.27
C GLY A 80 13.78 -2.07 -16.04
N TYR A 81 13.80 -1.22 -15.00
CA TYR A 81 12.98 -1.43 -13.79
C TYR A 81 11.48 -1.60 -14.10
N LYS A 82 10.98 -0.95 -15.16
CA LYS A 82 9.57 -1.03 -15.58
C LYS A 82 9.14 -2.41 -16.03
N ASP A 83 10.06 -3.24 -16.53
CA ASP A 83 9.77 -4.62 -16.94
C ASP A 83 9.50 -5.55 -15.75
N HIS A 84 9.75 -5.06 -14.53
CA HIS A 84 9.55 -5.77 -13.27
C HIS A 84 8.35 -5.24 -12.45
N LEU A 85 7.56 -4.35 -13.03
CA LEU A 85 6.32 -3.83 -12.43
C LEU A 85 5.11 -4.53 -13.06
N ASP A 86 4.01 -4.60 -12.32
CA ASP A 86 2.76 -5.19 -12.81
C ASP A 86 1.58 -4.26 -12.53
N GLN A 87 1.65 -3.08 -13.15
CA GLN A 87 0.64 -2.02 -13.00
C GLN A 87 -0.77 -2.51 -13.34
N ALA A 88 -0.89 -3.42 -14.32
CA ALA A 88 -2.17 -3.98 -14.71
C ALA A 88 -2.76 -4.83 -13.59
N ALA A 89 -1.97 -5.74 -12.99
CA ALA A 89 -2.43 -6.55 -11.86
C ALA A 89 -2.72 -5.70 -10.63
N HIS A 90 -1.90 -4.69 -10.31
CA HIS A 90 -2.12 -3.83 -9.15
C HIS A 90 -3.38 -2.97 -9.29
N LYS A 91 -3.64 -2.41 -10.47
CA LYS A 91 -4.91 -1.72 -10.76
C LYS A 91 -6.10 -2.67 -10.70
N ALA A 92 -5.98 -3.87 -11.27
CA ALA A 92 -7.04 -4.88 -11.18
C ALA A 92 -7.32 -5.27 -9.73
N LEU A 93 -6.29 -5.47 -8.90
CA LEU A 93 -6.43 -5.77 -7.47
C LEU A 93 -7.22 -4.69 -6.74
N LEU A 94 -6.91 -3.41 -6.96
CA LEU A 94 -7.61 -2.31 -6.29
C LEU A 94 -9.05 -2.13 -6.79
N ASN A 95 -9.27 -2.30 -8.09
CA ASN A 95 -10.56 -2.09 -8.76
C ASN A 95 -11.54 -3.25 -8.59
N ASN A 96 -11.05 -4.47 -8.38
CA ASN A 96 -11.88 -5.66 -8.22
C ASN A 96 -12.34 -5.87 -6.76
N ARG A 97 -12.01 -4.95 -5.85
CA ARG A 97 -12.52 -4.99 -4.47
C ARG A 97 -14.01 -4.64 -4.45
N THR A 98 -14.70 -5.19 -3.47
CA THR A 98 -16.11 -4.93 -3.21
C THR A 98 -16.26 -3.78 -2.22
N GLU A 99 -17.03 -2.76 -2.60
CA GLU A 99 -17.45 -1.71 -1.67
C GLU A 99 -18.43 -2.30 -0.63
N VAL A 100 -18.25 -1.94 0.64
CA VAL A 100 -19.13 -2.36 1.74
C VAL A 100 -19.84 -1.14 2.33
N SER A 101 -21.06 -1.34 2.84
CA SER A 101 -21.76 -0.29 3.58
C SER A 101 -21.08 -0.02 4.92
N VAL A 102 -21.37 1.14 5.54
CA VAL A 102 -20.86 1.47 6.88
C VAL A 102 -21.28 0.44 7.92
N ASP A 103 -22.54 -0.02 7.88
CA ASP A 103 -23.05 -1.05 8.81
C ASP A 103 -22.32 -2.39 8.65
N ALA A 104 -22.02 -2.78 7.40
CA ALA A 104 -21.24 -3.97 7.10
C ALA A 104 -19.80 -3.81 7.61
N TYR A 105 -19.17 -2.66 7.38
CA TYR A 105 -17.84 -2.34 7.91
C TYR A 105 -17.80 -2.42 9.45
N GLU A 106 -18.78 -1.84 10.16
CA GLU A 106 -18.83 -1.93 11.62
C GLU A 106 -18.97 -3.37 12.12
N THR A 107 -19.67 -4.21 11.35
CA THR A 107 -19.81 -5.65 11.64
C THR A 107 -18.47 -6.36 11.46
N PHE A 108 -17.78 -6.14 10.33
CA PHE A 108 -16.43 -6.67 10.09
C PHE A 108 -15.45 -6.23 11.16
N PHE A 109 -15.49 -4.96 11.57
CA PHE A 109 -14.59 -4.41 12.59
C PHE A 109 -14.75 -5.13 13.94
N LYS A 110 -16.00 -5.31 14.41
CA LYS A 110 -16.28 -6.02 15.67
C LYS A 110 -15.83 -7.49 15.60
N ARG A 111 -16.12 -8.17 14.49
CA ARG A 111 -15.69 -9.55 14.28
C ARG A 111 -14.17 -9.68 14.25
N PHE A 112 -13.47 -8.70 13.68
CA PHE A 112 -12.00 -8.71 13.60
C PHE A 112 -11.35 -8.64 14.99
N ASP A 113 -11.90 -7.85 15.92
CA ASP A 113 -11.40 -7.75 17.30
C ASP A 113 -11.50 -9.10 18.05
N ASP A 114 -12.60 -9.83 17.83
CA ASP A 114 -12.86 -11.13 18.48
C ASP A 114 -12.33 -12.33 17.69
N VAL A 115 -11.81 -12.12 16.46
CA VAL A 115 -11.43 -13.16 15.49
C VAL A 115 -12.58 -14.15 15.25
N ASP A 116 -13.79 -13.62 15.04
CA ASP A 116 -15.01 -14.38 14.81
C ASP A 116 -15.16 -14.77 13.34
N PHE A 117 -15.13 -16.07 13.05
CA PHE A 117 -15.14 -16.63 11.69
C PHE A 117 -16.57 -16.71 11.12
N ASP A 118 -16.78 -16.14 9.93
CA ASP A 118 -18.05 -16.23 9.19
C ASP A 118 -17.74 -16.37 7.69
N GLU A 119 -17.74 -17.61 7.21
CA GLU A 119 -17.42 -17.96 5.82
C GLU A 119 -18.34 -17.28 4.79
N GLN A 120 -19.58 -16.95 5.18
CA GLN A 120 -20.54 -16.33 4.28
C GLN A 120 -20.26 -14.84 4.14
N GLN A 121 -20.02 -14.14 5.26
CA GLN A 121 -19.67 -12.71 5.23
C GLN A 121 -18.28 -12.48 4.62
N ASP A 122 -17.34 -13.39 4.88
CA ASP A 122 -15.96 -13.30 4.38
C ASP A 122 -15.84 -13.81 2.94
N ALA A 123 -16.93 -14.35 2.37
CA ALA A 123 -16.99 -14.85 0.99
C ALA A 123 -15.88 -15.85 0.62
N VAL A 124 -15.44 -16.70 1.55
CA VAL A 124 -14.25 -17.58 1.39
C VAL A 124 -14.32 -18.53 0.20
N HIS A 125 -15.51 -18.79 -0.34
CA HIS A 125 -15.71 -19.56 -1.57
C HIS A 125 -15.12 -18.89 -2.82
N GLU A 126 -14.88 -17.57 -2.77
CA GLU A 126 -14.21 -16.79 -3.80
C GLU A 126 -12.66 -16.85 -3.66
N ASP A 127 -12.15 -17.20 -2.48
CA ASP A 127 -10.74 -17.08 -2.09
C ASP A 127 -9.88 -18.33 -2.32
N ARG A 128 -10.31 -19.22 -3.23
CA ARG A 128 -9.63 -20.50 -3.49
C ARG A 128 -8.18 -20.37 -3.95
N HIS A 129 -7.80 -19.21 -4.51
CA HIS A 129 -6.50 -18.96 -5.10
C HIS A 129 -5.61 -18.01 -4.27
N ILE A 130 -5.99 -17.72 -3.02
CA ILE A 130 -5.19 -16.89 -2.11
C ILE A 130 -4.99 -17.59 -0.76
N PHE A 131 -4.07 -17.08 0.04
CA PHE A 131 -3.96 -17.48 1.45
C PHE A 131 -4.97 -16.69 2.27
N TYR A 132 -5.71 -17.38 3.14
CA TYR A 132 -6.52 -16.77 4.19
C TYR A 132 -6.46 -17.61 5.47
N LEU A 133 -6.76 -16.98 6.62
CA LEU A 133 -6.85 -17.67 7.91
C LEU A 133 -8.15 -18.47 7.95
N SER A 134 -8.07 -19.80 7.94
CA SER A 134 -9.27 -20.65 7.89
C SER A 134 -9.88 -20.88 9.27
N ASN A 135 -9.05 -21.04 10.30
CA ASN A 135 -9.48 -21.33 11.66
C ASN A 135 -8.33 -21.15 12.66
N ILE A 136 -8.69 -21.19 13.95
CA ILE A 136 -7.75 -21.27 15.07
C ILE A 136 -8.14 -22.46 15.93
N GLU A 137 -7.29 -23.47 16.03
CA GLU A 137 -7.50 -24.64 16.88
C GLU A 137 -6.34 -24.78 17.88
N ASN A 138 -6.64 -24.92 19.16
CA ASN A 138 -5.61 -25.08 20.21
C ASN A 138 -4.53 -23.96 20.21
N ASN A 139 -4.93 -22.71 19.87
CA ASN A 139 -4.04 -21.55 19.66
C ASN A 139 -3.08 -21.68 18.46
N VAL A 140 -3.33 -22.60 17.54
CA VAL A 140 -2.62 -22.75 16.27
C VAL A 140 -3.49 -22.15 15.17
N ARG A 141 -2.93 -21.23 14.39
CA ARG A 141 -3.58 -20.67 13.21
C ARG A 141 -3.41 -21.63 12.04
N GLU A 142 -4.52 -21.98 11.42
CA GLU A 142 -4.56 -22.77 10.20
C GLU A 142 -4.89 -21.87 9.02
N TYR A 143 -4.27 -22.14 7.89
CA TYR A 143 -4.35 -21.28 6.71
C TYR A 143 -4.73 -22.13 5.51
N HIS A 144 -5.75 -21.68 4.78
CA HIS A 144 -6.01 -22.16 3.42
C HIS A 144 -4.81 -21.84 2.52
N ARG A 145 -4.58 -22.69 1.53
CA ARG A 145 -3.51 -22.52 0.54
C ARG A 145 -4.12 -22.46 -0.85
N PRO A 146 -3.60 -21.60 -1.74
CA PRO A 146 -4.02 -21.58 -3.13
C PRO A 146 -3.96 -22.98 -3.76
N GLU A 147 -5.06 -23.39 -4.41
CA GLU A 147 -5.15 -24.63 -5.21
C GLU A 147 -4.30 -24.60 -6.48
#